data_AF-A0A5D2XB16-F1
#
_entry.id   AF-A0A5D2XB16-F1
#
_cell.length_a   1.000
_cell.length_b   1.000
_cell.length_c   1.000
_cell.angle_alpha   90.00
_cell.angle_beta   90.00
_cell.angle_gamma   90.00
#
_symmetry.space_group_name_H-M   'P 1'
#
loop_
_entity.id
_entity.type
_entity.pdbx_description
1 polymer ?
#
loop_
_entity_poly.entity_id
_entity_poly.type
_entity_poly.pdbx_seq_one_letter_code
_entity_poly.pdbx_strand_id
1 'polypeptide(L)'
;MLKNLFSFSVAKGLRQLEEIRVSSCENMRELIKVEKEEMGEDDILEFTQLRFLELKGLPKFNGMWLFDKKVLFPTLEKLVLLSNNGIEKIWHDDQLLTVSLRHLEVSKCHKLKYVFTSSMVECFVNLETFNVGDCDEMEDIIEGILGGEERINSSIRVFPKLESLTLSGLPHLKRFCRGINPIEFPFLSDLEITDCPIMSAFHFDTASIRSISLDLNVPQPQYLISAKVLFPALENLYLNSVNGIKRIWHDDQLLTVSLTSLQVHCCSELKYVFTSSMVESFVNLKTLVVGDCDEMEDIIEGILGGEERINNSISVFPKLDSVALYNLLNLKRWHDDQLLTVSCGVQNLTHLEVSNCHKLKCVFTSSMVKSFVNLKTLKVRHCNEMEDIIEGILGGEERINNSIKVFPNLTVLVLTHLPNLKRFCCGINPVEFPFLGKLEIRKCRVLSAFHFDTASIGNNISLDPSIPQPQYLFSAKFTFPNLHQLTLRWNVGVKEIWRLVPSSTSFQNLVALEVEGYHGIIKIITHSTAKSLVHLEKMRIENCQEIEEIVGGGDDDDDKIIFPQLKILKLQSLPKLESFSSSRHYNP
;
A
#
# COMPACT_ATOMS: atom_id res chain seq x y z
N MET A 1 -10.96 -33.94 -37.18
CA MET A 1 -10.57 -32.79 -36.33
C MET A 1 -11.46 -31.62 -36.69
N LEU A 2 -12.13 -30.99 -35.72
CA LEU A 2 -13.04 -29.86 -35.95
C LEU A 2 -12.24 -28.66 -36.48
N LYS A 3 -12.59 -28.15 -37.68
CA LYS A 3 -11.94 -26.99 -38.31
C LYS A 3 -12.76 -25.70 -38.17
N ASN A 4 -14.07 -25.83 -38.06
CA ASN A 4 -15.05 -24.76 -37.93
C ASN A 4 -16.24 -25.28 -37.10
N LEU A 5 -17.00 -24.39 -36.45
CA LEU A 5 -18.15 -24.79 -35.64
C LEU A 5 -19.38 -25.09 -36.50
N PHE A 6 -19.71 -24.17 -37.41
CA PHE A 6 -20.84 -24.30 -38.34
C PHE A 6 -20.40 -24.00 -39.78
N SER A 7 -21.11 -24.55 -40.77
CA SER A 7 -21.14 -23.94 -42.11
C SER A 7 -22.14 -22.78 -42.10
N PHE A 8 -21.99 -21.84 -43.03
CA PHE A 8 -22.91 -20.70 -43.16
C PHE A 8 -24.39 -21.13 -43.27
N SER A 9 -24.69 -22.14 -44.09
CA SER A 9 -26.04 -22.67 -44.28
C SER A 9 -26.62 -23.35 -43.03
N VAL A 10 -25.81 -24.02 -42.21
CA VAL A 10 -26.25 -24.53 -40.90
C VAL A 10 -26.50 -23.38 -39.91
N ALA A 11 -25.61 -22.40 -39.89
CA ALA A 11 -25.71 -21.27 -38.98
C ALA A 11 -26.97 -20.43 -39.24
N LYS A 12 -27.44 -20.32 -40.49
CA LYS A 12 -28.73 -19.69 -40.84
C LYS A 12 -29.93 -20.30 -40.10
N GLY A 13 -29.88 -21.60 -39.75
CA GLY A 13 -30.94 -22.30 -39.01
C GLY A 13 -30.86 -22.17 -37.48
N LEU A 14 -29.77 -21.61 -36.94
CA LEU A 14 -29.46 -21.59 -35.51
C LEU A 14 -29.60 -20.19 -34.87
N ARG A 15 -30.48 -19.35 -35.42
CA ARG A 15 -30.67 -17.95 -34.97
C ARG A 15 -31.23 -17.80 -33.54
N GLN A 16 -31.75 -18.89 -32.97
CA GLN A 16 -32.25 -18.96 -31.60
C GLN A 16 -31.16 -19.30 -30.56
N LEU A 17 -29.89 -19.45 -30.98
CA LEU A 17 -28.80 -19.69 -30.04
C LEU A 17 -28.62 -18.48 -29.13
N GLU A 18 -28.69 -18.72 -27.82
CA GLU A 18 -28.44 -17.72 -26.79
C GLU A 18 -26.99 -17.76 -26.27
N GLU A 19 -26.34 -18.92 -26.37
CA GLU A 19 -25.03 -19.17 -25.80
C GLU A 19 -24.18 -20.08 -26.69
N ILE A 20 -22.93 -19.69 -26.92
CA ILE A 20 -21.92 -20.49 -27.61
C ILE A 20 -20.67 -20.55 -26.71
N ARG A 21 -20.28 -21.77 -26.32
CA ARG A 21 -18.99 -22.03 -25.67
C ARG A 21 -18.19 -23.03 -26.49
N VAL A 22 -16.99 -22.65 -26.86
CA VAL A 22 -16.05 -23.53 -27.54
C VAL A 22 -14.77 -23.59 -26.72
N SER A 23 -14.36 -24.79 -26.34
CA SER A 23 -13.14 -25.00 -25.56
C SER A 23 -12.25 -26.08 -26.16
N SER A 24 -10.93 -25.90 -26.03
CA SER A 24 -9.91 -26.92 -26.31
C SER A 24 -9.96 -27.52 -27.73
N CYS A 25 -10.34 -26.71 -28.73
CA CYS A 25 -10.42 -27.15 -30.13
C CYS A 25 -9.18 -26.71 -30.93
N GLU A 26 -8.10 -27.49 -30.84
CA GLU A 26 -6.76 -27.15 -31.37
C GLU A 26 -6.68 -26.88 -32.88
N ASN A 27 -7.60 -27.46 -33.66
CA ASN A 27 -7.59 -27.37 -35.11
C ASN A 27 -8.61 -26.39 -35.69
N MET A 28 -9.38 -25.74 -34.81
CA MET A 28 -10.39 -24.77 -35.21
C MET A 28 -9.71 -23.50 -35.73
N ARG A 29 -10.12 -23.05 -36.91
CA ARG A 29 -9.57 -21.88 -37.58
C ARG A 29 -10.54 -20.71 -37.63
N GLU A 30 -11.83 -21.03 -37.77
CA GLU A 30 -12.92 -20.06 -37.94
C GLU A 30 -14.17 -20.54 -37.19
N LEU A 31 -15.04 -19.60 -36.79
CA LEU A 31 -16.29 -19.94 -36.11
C LEU A 31 -17.28 -20.50 -37.13
N ILE A 32 -17.48 -19.77 -38.22
CA ILE A 32 -18.42 -20.09 -39.29
C ILE A 32 -17.63 -20.17 -40.59
N LYS A 33 -17.73 -21.33 -41.24
CA LYS A 33 -17.15 -21.55 -42.56
C LYS A 33 -18.08 -20.96 -43.60
N VAL A 34 -17.59 -19.94 -44.31
CA VAL A 34 -18.27 -19.31 -45.42
C VAL A 34 -17.80 -19.95 -46.72
N GLU A 35 -18.69 -20.67 -47.41
CA GLU A 35 -18.37 -21.31 -48.69
C GLU A 35 -18.63 -20.33 -49.85
N LYS A 36 -17.63 -20.16 -50.74
CA LYS A 36 -17.65 -19.13 -51.81
C LYS A 36 -18.81 -19.27 -52.81
N GLU A 37 -19.44 -20.45 -52.88
CA GLU A 37 -20.46 -20.78 -53.87
C GLU A 37 -21.90 -20.60 -53.34
N GLU A 38 -22.10 -20.36 -52.04
CA GLU A 38 -23.44 -20.34 -51.40
C GLU A 38 -24.00 -18.93 -51.10
N MET A 39 -23.30 -17.84 -51.44
CA MET A 39 -23.71 -16.50 -50.99
C MET A 39 -23.92 -15.49 -52.12
N GLY A 40 -25.07 -14.82 -52.09
CA GLY A 40 -25.25 -13.53 -52.77
C GLY A 40 -24.51 -12.40 -52.05
N GLU A 41 -24.30 -11.26 -52.72
CA GLU A 41 -23.59 -10.09 -52.15
C GLU A 41 -24.25 -9.55 -50.86
N ASP A 42 -25.54 -9.79 -50.65
CA ASP A 42 -26.35 -9.24 -49.54
C ASP A 42 -26.66 -10.23 -48.40
N ASP A 43 -26.11 -11.45 -48.42
CA ASP A 43 -26.44 -12.48 -47.42
C ASP A 43 -25.70 -12.21 -46.08
N ILE A 44 -26.42 -11.65 -45.10
CA ILE A 44 -25.95 -11.38 -43.73
C ILE A 44 -26.53 -12.41 -42.76
N LEU A 45 -25.68 -12.96 -41.91
CA LEU A 45 -26.06 -13.86 -40.82
C LEU A 45 -26.05 -13.10 -39.49
N GLU A 46 -27.22 -12.98 -38.87
CA GLU A 46 -27.38 -12.30 -37.59
C GLU A 46 -27.81 -13.30 -36.51
N PHE A 47 -27.06 -13.32 -35.41
CA PHE A 47 -27.44 -14.02 -34.19
C PHE A 47 -28.15 -13.06 -33.25
N THR A 48 -29.45 -12.88 -33.46
CA THR A 48 -30.28 -11.89 -32.74
C THR A 48 -30.68 -12.30 -31.32
N GLN A 49 -30.36 -13.52 -30.90
CA GLN A 49 -30.63 -14.00 -29.53
C GLN A 49 -29.35 -14.32 -28.76
N LEU A 50 -28.18 -14.31 -29.40
CA LEU A 50 -26.93 -14.70 -28.76
C LEU A 50 -26.48 -13.63 -27.78
N ARG A 51 -26.40 -14.01 -26.51
CA ARG A 51 -25.98 -13.15 -25.40
C ARG A 51 -24.58 -13.47 -24.90
N PHE A 52 -24.14 -14.73 -25.03
CA PHE A 52 -22.84 -15.15 -24.53
C PHE A 52 -22.03 -15.94 -25.56
N LEU A 53 -20.79 -15.49 -25.78
CA LEU A 53 -19.79 -16.15 -26.61
C LEU A 53 -18.49 -16.36 -25.81
N GLU A 54 -18.11 -17.61 -25.60
CA GLU A 54 -16.84 -18.01 -24.97
C GLU A 54 -16.01 -18.85 -25.93
N LEU A 55 -14.79 -18.42 -26.19
CA LEU A 55 -13.80 -19.14 -27.00
C LEU A 55 -12.53 -19.35 -26.18
N LYS A 56 -12.22 -20.61 -25.87
CA LYS A 56 -11.12 -20.99 -24.98
C LYS A 56 -10.18 -22.02 -25.60
N GLY A 57 -8.88 -21.76 -25.60
CA GLY A 57 -7.88 -22.74 -26.02
C GLY A 57 -7.97 -23.08 -27.51
N LEU A 58 -8.04 -22.06 -28.37
CA LEU A 58 -8.13 -22.18 -29.82
C LEU A 58 -6.84 -21.64 -30.50
N PRO A 59 -5.72 -22.39 -30.49
CA PRO A 59 -4.42 -21.89 -30.94
C PRO A 59 -4.32 -21.58 -32.44
N LYS A 60 -5.12 -22.23 -33.29
CA LYS A 60 -5.12 -22.01 -34.75
C LYS A 60 -6.23 -21.05 -35.22
N PHE A 61 -7.01 -20.52 -34.30
CA PHE A 61 -8.16 -19.70 -34.60
C PHE A 61 -7.71 -18.28 -34.90
N ASN A 62 -7.95 -17.81 -36.13
CA ASN A 62 -7.35 -16.58 -36.65
C ASN A 62 -8.20 -15.32 -36.48
N GLY A 63 -9.41 -15.44 -35.92
CA GLY A 63 -10.29 -14.30 -35.65
C GLY A 63 -10.89 -13.62 -36.88
N MET A 64 -10.52 -14.01 -38.11
CA MET A 64 -10.87 -13.29 -39.36
C MET A 64 -12.38 -13.10 -39.62
N TRP A 65 -13.25 -13.82 -38.89
CA TRP A 65 -14.71 -13.76 -39.02
C TRP A 65 -15.42 -13.61 -37.66
N LEU A 66 -14.75 -13.20 -36.58
CA LEU A 66 -15.44 -13.06 -35.29
C LEU A 66 -16.46 -11.94 -35.31
N PHE A 67 -16.13 -10.82 -35.94
CA PHE A 67 -17.03 -9.70 -36.14
C PHE A 67 -16.71 -9.07 -37.51
N ASP A 68 -17.47 -9.47 -38.53
CA ASP A 68 -17.33 -8.98 -39.92
C ASP A 68 -18.72 -8.67 -40.51
N LYS A 69 -18.78 -8.02 -41.68
CA LYS A 69 -20.01 -7.60 -42.40
C LYS A 69 -21.03 -8.71 -42.60
N LYS A 70 -20.60 -9.97 -42.59
CA LYS A 70 -21.44 -11.13 -42.90
C LYS A 70 -21.94 -11.87 -41.67
N VAL A 71 -21.33 -11.67 -40.50
CA VAL A 71 -21.70 -12.35 -39.26
C VAL A 71 -21.77 -11.33 -38.14
N LEU A 72 -23.00 -11.04 -37.69
CA LEU A 72 -23.28 -10.03 -36.68
C LEU A 72 -23.85 -10.65 -35.41
N PHE A 73 -23.44 -10.11 -34.26
CA PHE A 73 -23.90 -10.50 -32.93
C PHE A 73 -24.51 -9.31 -32.18
N PRO A 74 -25.65 -8.76 -32.65
CA PRO A 74 -26.17 -7.46 -32.19
C PRO A 74 -26.58 -7.46 -30.69
N THR A 75 -26.97 -8.62 -30.16
CA THR A 75 -27.42 -8.81 -28.77
C THR A 75 -26.35 -9.37 -27.83
N LEU A 76 -25.09 -9.47 -28.29
CA LEU A 76 -24.03 -10.08 -27.49
C LEU A 76 -23.73 -9.20 -26.27
N GLU A 77 -23.96 -9.75 -25.08
CA GLU A 77 -23.76 -9.07 -23.80
C GLU A 77 -22.41 -9.47 -23.18
N LYS A 78 -21.92 -10.68 -23.43
CA LYS A 78 -20.67 -11.19 -22.87
C LYS A 78 -19.80 -11.85 -23.93
N LEU A 79 -18.56 -11.39 -24.04
CA LEU A 79 -17.51 -11.99 -24.89
C LEU A 79 -16.30 -12.37 -24.04
N VAL A 80 -15.89 -13.63 -24.11
CA VAL A 80 -14.74 -14.18 -23.40
C VAL A 80 -13.80 -14.88 -24.39
N LEU A 81 -12.59 -14.37 -24.53
CA LEU A 81 -11.54 -14.91 -25.39
C LEU A 81 -10.35 -15.32 -24.54
N LEU A 82 -10.11 -16.63 -24.39
CA LEU A 82 -9.08 -17.18 -23.51
C LEU A 82 -8.13 -18.10 -24.27
N SER A 83 -6.82 -17.87 -24.22
CA SER A 83 -5.81 -18.78 -24.79
C SER A 83 -5.98 -19.03 -26.30
N ASN A 84 -6.29 -17.97 -27.06
CA ASN A 84 -6.55 -18.04 -28.51
C ASN A 84 -5.39 -17.42 -29.29
N ASN A 85 -4.24 -18.09 -29.29
CA ASN A 85 -2.96 -17.57 -29.80
C ASN A 85 -2.93 -17.25 -31.31
N GLY A 86 -3.94 -17.65 -32.08
CA GLY A 86 -4.05 -17.33 -33.50
C GLY A 86 -4.68 -15.97 -33.78
N ILE A 87 -5.34 -15.34 -32.79
CA ILE A 87 -6.08 -14.10 -32.99
C ILE A 87 -5.11 -12.92 -33.07
N GLU A 88 -5.05 -12.30 -34.25
CA GLU A 88 -4.28 -11.07 -34.49
C GLU A 88 -5.16 -9.82 -34.42
N LYS A 89 -6.46 -9.96 -34.73
CA LYS A 89 -7.49 -8.92 -34.62
C LYS A 89 -8.82 -9.53 -34.18
N ILE A 90 -9.56 -8.82 -33.33
CA ILE A 90 -10.90 -9.23 -32.90
C ILE A 90 -11.99 -8.63 -33.82
N TRP A 91 -11.79 -7.38 -34.23
CA TRP A 91 -12.76 -6.58 -34.99
C TRP A 91 -12.22 -6.22 -36.37
N HIS A 92 -13.10 -6.07 -37.36
CA HIS A 92 -12.74 -5.55 -38.68
C HIS A 92 -12.71 -4.01 -38.69
N ASP A 93 -11.74 -3.43 -39.40
CA ASP A 93 -11.34 -2.01 -39.31
C ASP A 93 -12.38 -1.00 -39.87
N ASP A 94 -13.45 -1.46 -40.53
CA ASP A 94 -14.23 -0.63 -41.46
C ASP A 94 -15.67 -0.26 -41.02
N GLN A 95 -16.21 -0.70 -39.87
CA GLN A 95 -17.62 -0.41 -39.53
C GLN A 95 -17.94 -0.23 -38.04
N LEU A 96 -18.91 0.67 -37.79
CA LEU A 96 -19.62 0.86 -36.52
C LEU A 96 -20.47 -0.39 -36.23
N LEU A 97 -19.86 -1.41 -35.63
CA LEU A 97 -20.58 -2.58 -35.15
C LEU A 97 -21.50 -2.16 -34.00
N THR A 98 -22.81 -2.38 -34.13
CA THR A 98 -23.73 -2.25 -32.99
C THR A 98 -23.57 -3.49 -32.11
N VAL A 99 -22.67 -3.40 -31.12
CA VAL A 99 -22.52 -4.42 -30.08
C VAL A 99 -23.16 -3.95 -28.78
N SER A 100 -23.82 -4.88 -28.08
CA SER A 100 -24.49 -4.61 -26.80
C SER A 100 -23.67 -5.13 -25.61
N LEU A 101 -22.35 -5.18 -25.76
CA LEU A 101 -21.45 -5.82 -24.81
C LEU A 101 -21.44 -5.09 -23.46
N ARG A 102 -21.65 -5.88 -22.41
CA ARG A 102 -21.53 -5.52 -20.99
C ARG A 102 -20.26 -6.06 -20.37
N HIS A 103 -19.78 -7.20 -20.85
CA HIS A 103 -18.56 -7.83 -20.33
C HIS A 103 -17.65 -8.26 -21.48
N LEU A 104 -16.40 -7.80 -21.44
CA LEU A 104 -15.35 -8.15 -22.39
C LEU A 104 -14.13 -8.66 -21.62
N GLU A 105 -13.77 -9.93 -21.86
CA GLU A 105 -12.57 -10.55 -21.30
C GLU A 105 -11.68 -11.08 -22.42
N VAL A 106 -10.42 -10.64 -22.45
CA VAL A 106 -9.41 -11.10 -23.40
C VAL A 106 -8.18 -11.50 -22.62
N SER A 107 -7.87 -12.80 -22.57
CA SER A 107 -6.67 -13.29 -21.88
C SER A 107 -5.92 -14.35 -22.66
N LYS A 108 -4.58 -14.35 -22.57
CA LYS A 108 -3.69 -15.31 -23.26
C LYS A 108 -3.87 -15.30 -24.79
N CYS A 109 -4.08 -14.11 -25.35
CA CYS A 109 -4.17 -13.89 -26.79
C CYS A 109 -2.86 -13.25 -27.27
N HIS A 110 -1.76 -14.01 -27.23
CA HIS A 110 -0.40 -13.45 -27.29
C HIS A 110 -0.03 -12.69 -28.58
N LYS A 111 -0.74 -12.91 -29.70
CA LYS A 111 -0.52 -12.18 -30.97
C LYS A 111 -1.33 -10.89 -31.10
N LEU A 112 -2.25 -10.63 -30.17
CA LEU A 112 -3.14 -9.49 -30.23
C LEU A 112 -2.39 -8.23 -29.78
N LYS A 113 -2.29 -7.24 -30.66
CA LYS A 113 -1.58 -5.98 -30.39
C LYS A 113 -2.43 -4.92 -29.69
N TYR A 114 -3.74 -4.98 -29.91
CA TYR A 114 -4.76 -4.12 -29.32
C TYR A 114 -6.11 -4.82 -29.30
N VAL A 115 -7.01 -4.41 -28.40
CA VAL A 115 -8.35 -5.01 -28.32
C VAL A 115 -9.27 -4.43 -29.37
N PHE A 116 -9.33 -3.10 -29.48
CA PHE A 116 -10.09 -2.37 -30.51
C PHE A 116 -9.40 -1.05 -30.84
N THR A 117 -9.79 -0.42 -31.96
CA THR A 117 -9.32 0.90 -32.34
C THR A 117 -10.21 1.99 -31.78
N SER A 118 -9.69 3.22 -31.77
CA SER A 118 -10.36 4.39 -31.23
C SER A 118 -11.69 4.73 -31.93
N SER A 119 -11.92 4.32 -33.19
CA SER A 119 -13.21 4.54 -33.85
C SER A 119 -14.34 3.71 -33.27
N MET A 120 -14.02 2.63 -32.54
CA MET A 120 -14.99 1.69 -31.99
C MET A 120 -15.45 2.02 -30.57
N VAL A 121 -14.91 3.06 -29.91
CA VAL A 121 -15.29 3.42 -28.53
C VAL A 121 -16.80 3.66 -28.40
N GLU A 122 -17.43 4.27 -29.40
CA GLU A 122 -18.89 4.50 -29.45
C GLU A 122 -19.72 3.21 -29.50
N CYS A 123 -19.11 2.07 -29.84
CA CYS A 123 -19.77 0.78 -29.88
C CYS A 123 -19.87 0.13 -28.48
N PHE A 124 -19.01 0.52 -27.53
CA PHE A 124 -18.91 -0.10 -26.20
C PHE A 124 -19.59 0.71 -25.09
N VAL A 125 -20.65 1.46 -25.42
CA VAL A 125 -21.40 2.31 -24.46
C VAL A 125 -22.11 1.54 -23.35
N ASN A 126 -22.29 0.22 -23.50
CA ASN A 126 -22.92 -0.63 -22.49
C ASN A 126 -21.92 -1.43 -21.66
N LEU A 127 -20.61 -1.24 -21.86
CA LEU A 127 -19.58 -2.05 -21.22
C LEU A 127 -19.50 -1.71 -19.72
N GLU A 128 -19.72 -2.73 -18.88
CA GLU A 128 -19.73 -2.69 -17.42
C GLU A 128 -18.41 -3.24 -16.86
N THR A 129 -17.83 -4.27 -17.49
CA THR A 129 -16.56 -4.89 -17.08
C THR A 129 -15.64 -5.09 -18.28
N PHE A 130 -14.37 -4.68 -18.15
CA PHE A 130 -13.36 -4.88 -19.18
C PHE A 130 -12.06 -5.44 -18.59
N ASN A 131 -11.73 -6.68 -18.96
CA ASN A 131 -10.56 -7.39 -18.45
C ASN A 131 -9.63 -7.81 -19.59
N VAL A 132 -8.36 -7.46 -19.48
CA VAL A 132 -7.33 -7.83 -20.45
C VAL A 132 -6.11 -8.40 -19.74
N GLY A 133 -5.74 -9.63 -20.06
CA GLY A 133 -4.79 -10.43 -19.28
C GLY A 133 -3.76 -11.20 -20.12
N ASP A 134 -2.53 -11.39 -19.64
CA ASP A 134 -1.56 -12.36 -20.20
C ASP A 134 -1.36 -12.27 -21.74
N CYS A 135 -1.36 -11.08 -22.33
CA CYS A 135 -1.21 -10.88 -23.78
C CYS A 135 0.16 -10.27 -24.12
N ASP A 136 1.07 -11.09 -24.65
CA ASP A 136 2.48 -10.73 -24.80
C ASP A 136 2.71 -9.57 -25.78
N GLU A 137 2.19 -9.63 -27.01
CA GLU A 137 2.43 -8.59 -28.03
C GLU A 137 1.53 -7.34 -27.87
N MET A 138 0.78 -7.22 -26.79
CA MET A 138 -0.15 -6.12 -26.60
C MET A 138 0.59 -4.81 -26.33
N GLU A 139 0.48 -3.83 -27.24
CA GLU A 139 1.16 -2.53 -27.11
C GLU A 139 0.26 -1.43 -26.54
N ASP A 140 -1.01 -1.42 -26.95
CA ASP A 140 -2.04 -0.47 -26.55
C ASP A 140 -3.37 -1.24 -26.40
N ILE A 141 -4.18 -0.95 -25.37
CA ILE A 141 -5.51 -1.58 -25.28
C ILE A 141 -6.42 -1.06 -26.39
N ILE A 142 -6.38 0.26 -26.59
CA ILE A 142 -7.12 0.98 -27.63
C ILE A 142 -6.13 1.62 -28.61
N GLU A 143 -6.11 1.14 -29.85
CA GLU A 143 -5.25 1.70 -30.89
C GLU A 143 -5.75 3.07 -31.36
N GLY A 144 -4.86 4.08 -31.36
CA GLY A 144 -5.14 5.41 -31.91
C GLY A 144 -4.66 5.53 -33.35
N ILE A 145 -5.43 6.21 -34.22
CA ILE A 145 -5.03 6.43 -35.62
C ILE A 145 -4.04 7.60 -35.67
N LEU A 146 -2.77 7.29 -35.95
CA LEU A 146 -1.74 8.30 -36.24
C LEU A 146 -1.94 8.84 -37.66
N GLY A 147 -2.31 10.13 -37.77
CA GLY A 147 -2.20 10.85 -39.04
C GLY A 147 -3.38 10.75 -40.02
N GLY A 148 -4.51 10.17 -39.62
CA GLY A 148 -5.78 10.42 -40.29
C GLY A 148 -6.35 11.77 -39.85
N GLU A 149 -7.19 12.40 -40.67
CA GLU A 149 -8.16 13.36 -40.16
C GLU A 149 -8.97 12.67 -39.05
N GLU A 150 -8.48 12.69 -37.79
CA GLU A 150 -9.39 12.84 -36.67
C GLU A 150 -10.21 14.05 -37.09
N ARG A 151 -11.41 13.80 -37.63
CA ARG A 151 -12.43 14.85 -37.73
C ARG A 151 -12.31 15.58 -36.42
N ILE A 152 -12.19 16.90 -36.51
CA ILE A 152 -12.08 17.84 -35.41
C ILE A 152 -13.42 17.84 -34.64
N ASN A 153 -13.98 16.66 -34.36
CA ASN A 153 -14.89 16.40 -33.29
C ASN A 153 -14.01 16.16 -32.08
N SER A 154 -13.79 17.27 -31.39
CA SER A 154 -13.29 17.45 -30.03
C SER A 154 -14.17 16.74 -28.97
N SER A 155 -14.73 15.58 -29.30
CA SER A 155 -15.65 14.82 -28.45
C SER A 155 -14.86 14.00 -27.45
N ILE A 156 -15.16 14.21 -26.17
CA ILE A 156 -14.68 13.41 -25.04
C ILE A 156 -15.05 11.95 -25.29
N ARG A 157 -14.09 11.03 -25.10
CA ARG A 157 -14.34 9.59 -25.15
C ARG A 157 -14.89 9.16 -23.80
N VAL A 158 -16.13 8.68 -23.77
CA VAL A 158 -16.79 8.31 -22.52
C VAL A 158 -17.05 6.81 -22.51
N PHE A 159 -16.71 6.15 -21.40
CA PHE A 159 -17.16 4.80 -21.08
C PHE A 159 -18.27 4.89 -20.02
N PRO A 160 -19.54 5.10 -20.43
CA PRO A 160 -20.57 5.65 -19.56
C PRO A 160 -21.18 4.64 -18.58
N LYS A 161 -20.75 3.38 -18.60
CA LYS A 161 -21.22 2.32 -17.70
C LYS A 161 -20.10 1.45 -17.12
N LEU A 162 -18.84 1.73 -17.45
CA LEU A 162 -17.73 0.86 -17.04
C LEU A 162 -17.51 1.02 -15.55
N GLU A 163 -17.71 -0.07 -14.79
CA GLU A 163 -17.57 -0.13 -13.33
C GLU A 163 -16.21 -0.72 -12.93
N SER A 164 -15.69 -1.66 -13.71
CA SER A 164 -14.42 -2.35 -13.42
C SER A 164 -13.53 -2.51 -14.66
N LEU A 165 -12.25 -2.17 -14.51
CA LEU A 165 -11.20 -2.31 -15.52
C LEU A 165 -9.98 -3.03 -14.91
N THR A 166 -9.63 -4.18 -15.47
CA THR A 166 -8.46 -4.96 -15.05
C THR A 166 -7.49 -5.16 -16.21
N LEU A 167 -6.22 -4.78 -16.02
CA LEU A 167 -5.11 -5.01 -16.94
C LEU A 167 -4.05 -5.84 -16.23
N SER A 168 -3.80 -7.08 -16.65
CA SER A 168 -2.88 -7.98 -15.95
C SER A 168 -1.91 -8.70 -16.88
N GLY A 169 -0.63 -8.82 -16.51
CA GLY A 169 0.34 -9.64 -17.26
C GLY A 169 0.52 -9.18 -18.70
N LEU A 170 0.73 -7.89 -18.93
CA LEU A 170 0.89 -7.30 -20.27
C LEU A 170 2.31 -6.72 -20.42
N PRO A 171 3.31 -7.55 -20.78
CA PRO A 171 4.73 -7.18 -20.72
C PRO A 171 5.13 -6.08 -21.72
N HIS A 172 4.39 -5.94 -22.83
CA HIS A 172 4.63 -4.92 -23.86
C HIS A 172 3.63 -3.75 -23.84
N LEU A 173 2.74 -3.70 -22.84
CA LEU A 173 1.74 -2.63 -22.77
C LEU A 173 2.39 -1.30 -22.42
N LYS A 174 2.35 -0.36 -23.36
CA LYS A 174 2.90 0.99 -23.15
C LYS A 174 1.88 1.91 -22.48
N ARG A 175 0.59 1.70 -22.75
CA ARG A 175 -0.52 2.58 -22.33
C ARG A 175 -1.91 1.97 -22.60
N PHE A 176 -2.95 2.53 -21.99
CA PHE A 176 -4.33 2.13 -22.29
C PHE A 176 -4.75 2.62 -23.68
N CYS A 177 -4.41 3.85 -24.05
CA CYS A 177 -4.84 4.45 -25.32
C CYS A 177 -3.98 5.65 -25.76
N ARG A 178 -4.12 6.05 -27.04
CA ARG A 178 -3.50 7.25 -27.64
C ARG A 178 -4.56 8.12 -28.31
N GLY A 179 -4.45 9.43 -28.17
CA GLY A 179 -5.31 10.36 -28.91
C GLY A 179 -5.19 11.81 -28.43
N ILE A 180 -5.94 12.69 -29.08
CA ILE A 180 -6.03 14.11 -28.70
C ILE A 180 -7.16 14.33 -27.67
N ASN A 181 -8.20 13.49 -27.75
CA ASN A 181 -9.43 13.63 -26.98
C ASN A 181 -9.29 13.14 -25.53
N PRO A 182 -9.82 13.90 -24.54
CA PRO A 182 -9.92 13.43 -23.16
C PRO A 182 -10.76 12.16 -23.04
N ILE A 183 -10.52 11.40 -21.97
CA ILE A 183 -11.25 10.17 -21.66
C ILE A 183 -11.86 10.27 -20.28
N GLU A 184 -13.13 9.92 -20.19
CA GLU A 184 -13.90 9.96 -18.96
C GLU A 184 -14.52 8.60 -18.66
N PHE A 185 -14.41 8.21 -17.38
CA PHE A 185 -15.00 7.00 -16.83
C PHE A 185 -15.95 7.37 -15.68
N PRO A 186 -17.22 7.74 -15.97
CA PRO A 186 -18.11 8.33 -14.98
C PRO A 186 -18.48 7.41 -13.80
N PHE A 187 -18.40 6.09 -13.98
CA PHE A 187 -18.85 5.08 -13.01
C PHE A 187 -17.76 4.06 -12.62
N LEU A 188 -16.52 4.24 -13.08
CA LEU A 188 -15.46 3.27 -12.81
C LEU A 188 -15.09 3.32 -11.33
N SER A 189 -15.43 2.28 -10.56
CA SER A 189 -15.12 2.15 -9.14
C SER A 189 -13.79 1.44 -8.91
N ASP A 190 -13.43 0.50 -9.77
CA ASP A 190 -12.29 -0.40 -9.58
C ASP A 190 -11.35 -0.36 -10.80
N LEU A 191 -10.12 0.08 -10.57
CA LEU A 191 -9.03 0.03 -11.55
C LEU A 191 -7.87 -0.80 -11.00
N GLU A 192 -7.59 -1.91 -11.68
CA GLU A 192 -6.50 -2.82 -11.35
C GLU A 192 -5.51 -2.92 -12.52
N ILE A 193 -4.23 -2.62 -12.25
CA ILE A 193 -3.13 -2.76 -13.22
C ILE A 193 -2.01 -3.58 -12.58
N THR A 194 -1.76 -4.78 -13.10
CA THR A 194 -0.80 -5.73 -12.55
C THR A 194 0.14 -6.26 -13.63
N ASP A 195 1.43 -6.38 -13.33
CA ASP A 195 2.43 -6.97 -14.23
C ASP A 195 2.47 -6.31 -15.62
N CYS A 196 2.43 -4.97 -15.64
CA CYS A 196 2.53 -4.11 -16.83
C CYS A 196 3.82 -3.26 -16.75
N PRO A 197 5.01 -3.87 -16.84
CA PRO A 197 6.27 -3.25 -16.41
C PRO A 197 6.68 -2.03 -17.24
N ILE A 198 6.33 -1.97 -18.53
CA ILE A 198 6.75 -0.86 -19.41
C ILE A 198 5.68 0.23 -19.58
N MET A 199 4.54 0.12 -18.89
CA MET A 199 3.46 1.08 -19.00
C MET A 199 3.91 2.42 -18.41
N SER A 200 3.96 3.45 -19.25
CA SER A 200 4.47 4.78 -18.86
C SER A 200 3.38 5.84 -18.71
N ALA A 201 2.20 5.61 -19.27
CA ALA A 201 1.04 6.47 -19.10
C ALA A 201 -0.25 5.69 -19.38
N PHE A 202 -1.37 6.13 -18.79
CA PHE A 202 -2.69 5.61 -19.12
C PHE A 202 -3.17 6.15 -20.48
N HIS A 203 -3.09 7.46 -20.67
CA HIS A 203 -3.42 8.13 -21.92
C HIS A 203 -2.23 8.97 -22.39
N PHE A 204 -1.82 8.79 -23.65
CA PHE A 204 -0.79 9.62 -24.27
C PHE A 204 -1.41 10.66 -25.21
N ASP A 205 -1.22 11.93 -24.85
CA ASP A 205 -1.69 13.06 -25.65
C ASP A 205 -0.84 13.25 -26.91
N THR A 206 -1.41 12.93 -28.07
CA THR A 206 -0.73 13.12 -29.35
C THR A 206 -0.71 14.57 -29.81
N ALA A 207 -1.49 15.48 -29.18
CA ALA A 207 -1.42 16.91 -29.49
C ALA A 207 -0.07 17.51 -29.12
N SER A 208 0.58 16.99 -28.07
CA SER A 208 1.94 17.38 -27.65
C SER A 208 3.00 17.10 -28.72
N ILE A 209 2.72 16.23 -29.69
CA ILE A 209 3.61 15.97 -30.84
C ILE A 209 3.42 17.04 -31.92
N ARG A 210 2.20 17.57 -32.14
CA ARG A 210 1.93 18.55 -33.21
C ARG A 210 2.64 19.90 -33.00
N SER A 211 3.01 20.22 -31.75
CA SER A 211 3.77 21.43 -31.43
C SER A 211 5.28 21.32 -31.65
N ILE A 212 5.81 20.14 -32.02
CA ILE A 212 7.26 19.92 -32.13
C ILE A 212 7.61 19.36 -33.50
N SER A 213 8.21 20.20 -34.34
CA SER A 213 8.96 19.80 -35.52
C SER A 213 10.05 18.78 -35.17
N LEU A 214 9.95 17.56 -35.72
CA LEU A 214 11.07 16.66 -36.06
C LEU A 214 12.27 16.58 -35.10
N ASP A 215 12.06 16.48 -33.78
CA ASP A 215 13.10 16.07 -32.84
C ASP A 215 12.65 14.84 -32.02
N LEU A 216 13.38 13.74 -32.19
CA LEU A 216 13.10 12.38 -31.68
C LEU A 216 13.30 12.22 -30.16
N ASN A 217 13.18 13.28 -29.36
CA ASN A 217 13.39 13.25 -27.90
C ASN A 217 12.31 14.02 -27.14
N VAL A 218 11.03 13.81 -27.45
CA VAL A 218 9.94 14.28 -26.58
C VAL A 218 10.06 13.55 -25.23
N PRO A 219 10.19 14.26 -24.09
CA PRO A 219 10.21 13.61 -22.78
C PRO A 219 8.93 12.80 -22.63
N GLN A 220 9.03 11.48 -22.49
CA GLN A 220 7.85 10.67 -22.21
C GLN A 220 7.28 11.10 -20.85
N PRO A 221 5.95 11.21 -20.72
CA PRO A 221 5.33 11.50 -19.43
C PRO A 221 5.80 10.44 -18.42
N GLN A 222 6.23 10.90 -17.25
CA GLN A 222 6.70 10.04 -16.15
C GLN A 222 5.58 9.85 -15.10
N TYR A 223 4.32 10.00 -15.51
CA TYR A 223 3.13 9.91 -14.68
C TYR A 223 2.09 8.98 -15.32
N LEU A 224 1.38 8.19 -14.50
CA LEU A 224 0.36 7.27 -15.00
C LEU A 224 -0.89 8.02 -15.49
N ILE A 225 -1.45 8.92 -14.67
CA ILE A 225 -2.75 9.55 -14.90
C ILE A 225 -2.55 11.03 -15.22
N SER A 226 -2.95 11.44 -16.43
CA SER A 226 -2.87 12.83 -16.92
C SER A 226 -4.16 13.60 -16.66
N ALA A 227 -4.14 14.94 -16.67
CA ALA A 227 -5.35 15.77 -16.54
C ALA A 227 -6.45 15.49 -17.59
N LYS A 228 -6.12 14.80 -18.69
CA LYS A 228 -7.07 14.38 -19.72
C LYS A 228 -7.84 13.09 -19.38
N VAL A 229 -7.52 12.44 -18.27
CA VAL A 229 -8.19 11.22 -17.81
C VAL A 229 -8.98 11.52 -16.54
N LEU A 230 -10.30 11.33 -16.61
CA LEU A 230 -11.24 11.68 -15.53
C LEU A 230 -11.83 10.41 -14.91
N PHE A 231 -11.67 10.29 -13.59
CA PHE A 231 -12.16 9.17 -12.78
C PHE A 231 -13.03 9.66 -11.60
N PRO A 232 -14.21 10.26 -11.85
CA PRO A 232 -15.02 10.87 -10.79
C PRO A 232 -15.54 9.86 -9.74
N ALA A 233 -15.73 8.59 -10.11
CA ALA A 233 -16.29 7.55 -9.23
C ALA A 233 -15.26 6.49 -8.75
N LEU A 234 -13.97 6.69 -8.99
CA LEU A 234 -12.94 5.69 -8.67
C LEU A 234 -12.75 5.56 -7.15
N GLU A 235 -13.09 4.39 -6.62
CA GLU A 235 -13.01 4.05 -5.20
C GLU A 235 -11.74 3.26 -4.86
N ASN A 236 -11.31 2.37 -5.76
CA ASN A 236 -10.19 1.45 -5.56
C ASN A 236 -9.20 1.53 -6.72
N LEU A 237 -7.95 1.87 -6.41
CA LEU A 237 -6.84 1.82 -7.35
C LEU A 237 -5.78 0.84 -6.84
N TYR A 238 -5.55 -0.23 -7.62
CA TYR A 238 -4.53 -1.24 -7.34
C TYR A 238 -3.47 -1.24 -8.46
N LEU A 239 -2.22 -0.97 -8.10
CA LEU A 239 -1.07 -0.99 -8.99
C LEU A 239 -0.06 -2.02 -8.48
N ASN A 240 0.33 -2.98 -9.32
CA ASN A 240 1.39 -3.94 -9.02
C ASN A 240 2.34 -4.08 -10.22
N SER A 241 3.65 -3.91 -10.00
CA SER A 241 4.67 -4.11 -11.04
C SER A 241 4.49 -3.19 -12.28
N VAL A 242 4.15 -1.92 -12.04
CA VAL A 242 4.05 -0.87 -13.07
C VAL A 242 5.31 0.01 -13.00
N ASN A 243 6.35 -0.40 -13.74
CA ASN A 243 7.69 0.17 -13.58
C ASN A 243 8.00 1.32 -14.55
N GLY A 244 7.12 1.67 -15.48
CA GLY A 244 7.35 2.77 -16.43
C GLY A 244 7.03 4.17 -15.89
N ILE A 245 6.66 4.31 -14.62
CA ILE A 245 6.16 5.56 -14.01
C ILE A 245 7.02 6.01 -12.83
N LYS A 246 7.23 7.32 -12.69
CA LYS A 246 7.86 7.92 -11.51
C LYS A 246 6.87 8.58 -10.56
N ARG A 247 5.69 8.94 -11.08
CA ARG A 247 4.54 9.50 -10.35
C ARG A 247 3.27 8.78 -10.77
N ILE A 248 2.25 8.75 -9.92
CA ILE A 248 0.94 8.23 -10.31
C ILE A 248 0.11 9.32 -11.00
N TRP A 249 0.17 10.54 -10.50
CA TRP A 249 -0.73 11.63 -10.88
C TRP A 249 0.04 12.80 -11.52
N HIS A 250 -0.66 13.61 -12.31
CA HIS A 250 -0.16 14.87 -12.88
C HIS A 250 -0.55 16.08 -12.00
N ASP A 251 0.35 17.05 -11.85
CA ASP A 251 0.25 18.18 -10.91
C ASP A 251 -1.03 19.04 -11.07
N ASP A 252 -1.60 19.10 -12.28
CA ASP A 252 -2.83 19.86 -12.63
C ASP A 252 -4.16 19.08 -12.42
N GLN A 253 -4.15 17.89 -11.80
CA GLN A 253 -5.39 17.13 -11.54
C GLN A 253 -6.20 17.75 -10.38
N LEU A 254 -7.01 18.77 -10.69
CA LEU A 254 -7.97 19.42 -9.77
C LEU A 254 -9.27 18.62 -9.53
N LEU A 255 -9.26 17.30 -9.68
CA LEU A 255 -10.48 16.50 -9.54
C LEU A 255 -10.64 16.03 -8.10
N THR A 256 -11.84 16.22 -7.56
CA THR A 256 -12.29 15.50 -6.36
C THR A 256 -12.36 14.02 -6.71
N VAL A 257 -11.29 13.28 -6.39
CA VAL A 257 -11.27 11.84 -6.58
C VAL A 257 -12.04 11.21 -5.41
N SER A 258 -12.97 10.30 -5.71
CA SER A 258 -13.72 9.54 -4.70
C SER A 258 -12.91 8.39 -4.07
N LEU A 259 -11.60 8.35 -4.33
CA LEU A 259 -10.71 7.25 -3.95
C LEU A 259 -10.75 6.98 -2.46
N THR A 260 -11.03 5.72 -2.12
CA THR A 260 -11.11 5.22 -0.74
C THR A 260 -9.94 4.31 -0.40
N SER A 261 -9.41 3.58 -1.38
CA SER A 261 -8.28 2.66 -1.21
C SER A 261 -7.25 2.83 -2.34
N LEU A 262 -6.00 3.08 -1.96
CA LEU A 262 -4.85 3.09 -2.86
C LEU A 262 -3.85 2.03 -2.43
N GLN A 263 -3.54 1.09 -3.33
CA GLN A 263 -2.57 0.02 -3.08
C GLN A 263 -1.53 0.01 -4.22
N VAL A 264 -0.25 0.11 -3.85
CA VAL A 264 0.86 0.20 -4.79
C VAL A 264 1.95 -0.79 -4.38
N HIS A 265 2.27 -1.72 -5.28
CA HIS A 265 3.19 -2.83 -5.03
C HIS A 265 4.21 -2.97 -6.14
N CYS A 266 5.46 -3.31 -5.81
CA CYS A 266 6.48 -3.70 -6.78
C CYS A 266 6.73 -2.66 -7.90
N CYS A 267 6.42 -1.37 -7.69
CA CYS A 267 6.63 -0.31 -8.68
C CYS A 267 8.02 0.30 -8.50
N SER A 268 9.03 -0.30 -9.13
CA SER A 268 10.44 -0.07 -8.82
C SER A 268 10.96 1.34 -9.16
N GLU A 269 10.43 1.98 -10.20
CA GLU A 269 10.83 3.34 -10.62
C GLU A 269 10.00 4.46 -9.96
N LEU A 270 8.97 4.10 -9.19
CA LEU A 270 8.06 5.05 -8.58
C LEU A 270 8.76 5.81 -7.45
N LYS A 271 8.87 7.13 -7.60
CA LYS A 271 9.52 8.00 -6.62
C LYS A 271 8.55 8.60 -5.61
N TYR A 272 7.35 8.94 -6.08
CA TYR A 272 6.32 9.64 -5.30
C TYR A 272 4.93 9.09 -5.61
N VAL A 273 4.10 8.97 -4.57
CA VAL A 273 2.69 8.54 -4.72
C VAL A 273 1.81 9.76 -4.95
N PHE A 274 1.99 10.81 -4.15
CA PHE A 274 1.23 12.06 -4.22
C PHE A 274 2.16 13.25 -4.45
N THR A 275 1.60 14.36 -4.92
CA THR A 275 2.25 15.67 -4.90
C THR A 275 1.56 16.56 -3.88
N SER A 276 2.26 17.59 -3.39
CA SER A 276 1.71 18.56 -2.45
C SER A 276 0.44 19.26 -2.96
N SER A 277 0.32 19.51 -4.27
CA SER A 277 -0.85 20.17 -4.87
C SER A 277 -2.12 19.31 -4.87
N MET A 278 -1.99 17.99 -4.77
CA MET A 278 -3.11 17.05 -4.93
C MET A 278 -3.60 16.43 -3.62
N VAL A 279 -2.90 16.62 -2.50
CA VAL A 279 -3.30 16.02 -1.21
C VAL A 279 -4.71 16.43 -0.77
N GLU A 280 -5.17 17.59 -1.21
CA GLU A 280 -6.51 18.13 -0.93
C GLU A 280 -7.62 17.38 -1.67
N SER A 281 -7.30 16.75 -2.80
CA SER A 281 -8.27 16.04 -3.65
C SER A 281 -8.70 14.69 -3.06
N PHE A 282 -7.87 14.08 -2.22
CA PHE A 282 -8.07 12.73 -1.67
C PHE A 282 -8.79 12.75 -0.30
N VAL A 283 -9.89 13.50 -0.20
CA VAL A 283 -10.66 13.65 1.05
C VAL A 283 -11.34 12.36 1.53
N ASN A 284 -11.53 11.38 0.63
CA ASN A 284 -12.22 10.13 0.91
C ASN A 284 -11.28 8.94 1.18
N LEU A 285 -9.96 9.15 1.08
CA LEU A 285 -8.98 8.09 1.22
C LEU A 285 -8.99 7.53 2.65
N LYS A 286 -9.23 6.22 2.79
CA LYS A 286 -9.25 5.48 4.05
C LYS A 286 -8.04 4.58 4.21
N THR A 287 -7.59 3.99 3.12
CA THR A 287 -6.51 2.99 3.11
C THR A 287 -5.42 3.37 2.13
N LEU A 288 -4.19 3.44 2.61
CA LEU A 288 -2.99 3.59 1.78
C LEU A 288 -2.02 2.45 2.08
N VAL A 289 -1.72 1.65 1.06
CA VAL A 289 -0.72 0.58 1.15
C VAL A 289 0.33 0.79 0.07
N VAL A 290 1.59 0.87 0.46
CA VAL A 290 2.70 1.02 -0.47
C VAL A 290 3.81 0.06 -0.09
N GLY A 291 4.26 -0.77 -1.02
CA GLY A 291 5.40 -1.60 -0.75
C GLY A 291 6.15 -2.16 -1.94
N ASP A 292 7.37 -2.62 -1.67
CA ASP A 292 8.30 -3.12 -2.69
C ASP A 292 8.61 -2.08 -3.80
N CYS A 293 8.65 -0.78 -3.45
CA CYS A 293 9.02 0.31 -4.37
C CYS A 293 10.42 0.83 -4.03
N ASP A 294 11.43 0.37 -4.76
CA ASP A 294 12.84 0.59 -4.42
C ASP A 294 13.29 2.06 -4.56
N GLU A 295 12.91 2.75 -5.64
CA GLU A 295 13.27 4.17 -5.89
C GLU A 295 12.40 5.18 -5.13
N MET A 296 11.49 4.71 -4.28
CA MET A 296 10.59 5.59 -3.54
C MET A 296 11.37 6.51 -2.60
N GLU A 297 11.36 7.81 -2.87
CA GLU A 297 12.07 8.80 -2.06
C GLU A 297 11.16 9.32 -0.97
N ASP A 298 9.96 9.77 -1.34
CA ASP A 298 8.96 10.30 -0.42
C ASP A 298 7.55 9.87 -0.86
N ILE A 299 6.62 9.63 0.08
CA ILE A 299 5.22 9.31 -0.31
C ILE A 299 4.53 10.53 -0.92
N ILE A 300 4.77 11.70 -0.35
CA ILE A 300 4.29 12.99 -0.84
C ILE A 300 5.52 13.77 -1.30
N GLU A 301 5.55 14.17 -2.56
CA GLU A 301 6.59 15.06 -3.08
C GLU A 301 6.51 16.41 -2.36
N GLY A 302 7.52 16.70 -1.51
CA GLY A 302 7.58 17.90 -0.68
C GLY A 302 7.99 19.16 -1.44
N ILE A 303 7.63 20.33 -0.90
CA ILE A 303 8.04 21.64 -1.42
C ILE A 303 9.53 21.83 -1.13
N LEU A 304 10.38 21.54 -2.12
CA LEU A 304 11.78 21.96 -2.10
C LEU A 304 11.85 23.49 -2.22
N GLY A 305 11.79 24.20 -1.09
CA GLY A 305 12.37 25.54 -0.97
C GLY A 305 11.71 26.70 -1.73
N GLY A 306 10.39 26.66 -1.97
CA GLY A 306 9.63 27.81 -2.47
C GLY A 306 8.62 28.31 -1.43
N GLU A 307 8.67 29.60 -1.10
CA GLU A 307 7.75 30.29 -0.17
C GLU A 307 6.31 30.42 -0.71
N GLU A 308 5.74 29.41 -1.35
CA GLU A 308 4.30 29.41 -1.66
C GLU A 308 3.55 28.79 -0.48
N ARG A 309 3.10 29.68 0.39
CA ARG A 309 2.18 29.38 1.50
C ARG A 309 0.95 28.65 0.98
N ILE A 310 0.91 27.33 1.17
CA ILE A 310 -0.35 26.61 1.20
C ILE A 310 -1.17 27.25 2.32
N ASN A 311 -2.40 27.67 2.01
CA ASN A 311 -3.28 28.36 2.95
C ASN A 311 -3.39 27.59 4.28
N ASN A 312 -3.27 28.32 5.39
CA ASN A 312 -3.04 27.84 6.76
C ASN A 312 -4.20 27.05 7.42
N SER A 313 -5.03 26.29 6.70
CA SER A 313 -6.26 25.68 7.24
C SER A 313 -6.68 24.34 6.63
N ILE A 314 -5.76 23.56 6.02
CA ILE A 314 -6.13 22.46 5.13
C ILE A 314 -5.78 21.09 5.72
N SER A 315 -6.79 20.26 5.98
CA SER A 315 -6.62 18.90 6.49
C SER A 315 -6.15 17.93 5.39
N VAL A 316 -4.91 17.43 5.49
CA VAL A 316 -4.37 16.37 4.64
C VAL A 316 -4.99 15.01 5.02
N PHE A 317 -5.56 14.29 4.06
CA PHE A 317 -6.22 12.98 4.20
C PHE A 317 -7.14 12.85 5.43
N PRO A 318 -8.24 13.61 5.51
CA PRO A 318 -9.07 13.70 6.70
C PRO A 318 -9.71 12.36 7.11
N LYS A 319 -9.95 11.43 6.18
CA LYS A 319 -10.61 10.13 6.45
C LYS A 319 -9.64 8.95 6.52
N LEU A 320 -8.34 9.17 6.47
CA LEU A 320 -7.34 8.10 6.44
C LEU A 320 -7.37 7.32 7.75
N ASP A 321 -7.61 6.02 7.66
CA ASP A 321 -7.76 5.09 8.78
C ASP A 321 -6.55 4.16 8.90
N SER A 322 -6.00 3.70 7.77
CA SER A 322 -4.92 2.72 7.74
C SER A 322 -3.83 3.08 6.74
N VAL A 323 -2.59 3.11 7.22
CA VAL A 323 -1.37 3.28 6.41
C VAL A 323 -0.43 2.10 6.64
N ALA A 324 -0.03 1.43 5.56
CA ALA A 324 0.95 0.35 5.59
C ALA A 324 2.05 0.59 4.55
N LEU A 325 3.29 0.73 5.03
CA LEU A 325 4.48 0.98 4.24
C LEU A 325 5.46 -0.18 4.43
N TYR A 326 5.83 -0.89 3.37
CA TYR A 326 6.75 -2.03 3.51
C TYR A 326 7.79 -2.13 2.40
N ASN A 327 9.01 -2.52 2.73
CA ASN A 327 10.10 -2.71 1.76
C ASN A 327 10.36 -1.46 0.89
N LEU A 328 10.38 -0.27 1.52
CA LEU A 328 10.68 1.00 0.84
C LEU A 328 12.10 1.43 1.18
N LEU A 329 13.08 0.94 0.42
CA LEU A 329 14.50 1.04 0.77
C LEU A 329 15.02 2.48 0.75
N ASN A 330 14.52 3.31 -0.16
CA ASN A 330 14.96 4.70 -0.32
C ASN A 330 14.09 5.74 0.43
N LEU A 331 13.03 5.31 1.11
CA LEU A 331 12.06 6.20 1.72
C LEU A 331 12.72 7.05 2.82
N LYS A 332 12.71 8.37 2.61
CA LYS A 332 13.23 9.37 3.56
C LYS A 332 12.12 9.91 4.43
N ARG A 333 10.96 10.23 3.85
CA ARG A 333 9.77 10.72 4.55
C ARG A 333 8.51 10.15 3.92
N TRP A 334 7.52 9.85 4.74
CA TRP A 334 6.20 9.46 4.25
C TRP A 334 5.14 10.56 4.43
N HIS A 335 5.52 11.66 5.07
CA HIS A 335 4.67 12.81 5.37
C HIS A 335 5.51 14.10 5.28
N ASP A 336 4.84 15.25 5.21
CA ASP A 336 5.48 16.56 5.20
C ASP A 336 5.25 17.31 6.53
N ASP A 337 6.34 17.63 7.22
CA ASP A 337 6.34 18.35 8.49
C ASP A 337 5.70 19.74 8.40
N GLN A 338 5.80 20.43 7.26
CA GLN A 338 5.20 21.75 7.07
C GLN A 338 3.69 21.69 6.82
N LEU A 339 3.20 20.60 6.22
CA LEU A 339 1.76 20.40 6.01
C LEU A 339 1.03 20.03 7.32
N LEU A 340 1.70 19.34 8.23
CA LEU A 340 1.09 18.83 9.47
C LEU A 340 1.32 19.71 10.70
N THR A 341 2.26 20.66 10.64
CA THR A 341 2.48 21.66 11.70
C THR A 341 1.39 22.73 11.73
N VAL A 342 0.71 22.97 10.61
CA VAL A 342 -0.32 24.01 10.48
C VAL A 342 -1.74 23.42 10.47
N SER A 343 -1.89 22.11 10.21
CA SER A 343 -3.20 21.49 10.04
C SER A 343 -3.24 20.06 10.58
N CYS A 344 -4.34 19.73 11.25
CA CYS A 344 -4.61 18.44 11.87
C CYS A 344 -4.91 17.34 10.84
N GLY A 345 -4.13 17.27 9.75
CA GLY A 345 -4.23 16.21 8.75
C GLY A 345 -3.97 14.87 9.41
N VAL A 346 -4.76 13.86 9.08
CA VAL A 346 -4.69 12.48 9.61
C VAL A 346 -5.22 12.23 11.04
N GLN A 347 -6.16 13.03 11.56
CA GLN A 347 -6.83 12.77 12.86
C GLN A 347 -7.51 11.41 12.98
N ASN A 348 -7.94 10.81 11.86
CA ASN A 348 -8.68 9.55 11.86
C ASN A 348 -7.81 8.29 11.77
N LEU A 349 -6.48 8.43 11.70
CA LEU A 349 -5.60 7.28 11.55
C LEU A 349 -5.71 6.37 12.77
N THR A 350 -6.07 5.11 12.56
CA THR A 350 -6.16 4.09 13.62
C THR A 350 -5.03 3.06 13.52
N HIS A 351 -4.49 2.81 12.32
CA HIS A 351 -3.44 1.82 12.08
C HIS A 351 -2.28 2.41 11.26
N LEU A 352 -1.06 2.31 11.80
CA LEU A 352 0.18 2.61 11.09
C LEU A 352 1.16 1.44 11.20
N GLU A 353 1.59 0.93 10.04
CA GLU A 353 2.58 -0.14 9.94
C GLU A 353 3.71 0.28 8.99
N VAL A 354 4.95 0.27 9.49
CA VAL A 354 6.16 0.58 8.71
C VAL A 354 7.13 -0.59 8.85
N SER A 355 7.49 -1.24 7.74
CA SER A 355 8.35 -2.42 7.74
C SER A 355 9.45 -2.35 6.68
N ASN A 356 10.69 -2.70 7.00
CA ASN A 356 11.81 -2.71 6.03
C ASN A 356 12.04 -1.37 5.28
N CYS A 357 11.76 -0.23 5.92
CA CYS A 357 12.06 1.10 5.37
C CYS A 357 13.40 1.59 5.91
N HIS A 358 14.50 1.22 5.24
CA HIS A 358 15.84 1.32 5.85
C HIS A 358 16.37 2.75 5.98
N LYS A 359 16.10 3.66 5.02
CA LYS A 359 16.53 5.07 5.06
C LYS A 359 15.64 5.99 5.90
N LEU A 360 14.51 5.47 6.40
CA LEU A 360 13.59 6.24 7.22
C LEU A 360 14.19 6.42 8.62
N LYS A 361 14.56 7.66 8.96
CA LYS A 361 15.21 8.00 10.24
C LYS A 361 14.24 8.08 11.42
N CYS A 362 13.02 8.54 11.15
CA CYS A 362 11.95 8.67 12.14
C CYS A 362 10.57 8.38 11.52
N VAL A 363 9.60 7.97 12.35
CA VAL A 363 8.23 7.75 11.89
C VAL A 363 7.44 9.06 11.92
N PHE A 364 7.62 9.83 12.99
CA PHE A 364 6.93 11.11 13.21
C PHE A 364 7.93 12.17 13.65
N THR A 365 7.60 13.43 13.39
CA THR A 365 8.18 14.55 14.15
C THR A 365 7.28 14.91 15.32
N SER A 366 7.88 15.58 16.30
CA SER A 366 7.22 15.89 17.56
C SER A 366 5.97 16.78 17.42
N SER A 367 5.97 17.70 16.45
CA SER A 367 4.82 18.56 16.15
C SER A 367 3.59 17.75 15.73
N MET A 368 3.78 16.56 15.16
CA MET A 368 2.68 15.75 14.61
C MET A 368 1.98 14.87 15.63
N VAL A 369 2.52 14.68 16.83
CA VAL A 369 1.91 13.77 17.83
C VAL A 369 0.46 14.17 18.13
N LYS A 370 0.15 15.47 18.05
CA LYS A 370 -1.20 16.04 18.22
C LYS A 370 -2.18 15.65 17.11
N SER A 371 -1.70 15.24 15.94
CA SER A 371 -2.53 14.80 14.83
C SER A 371 -2.97 13.34 14.95
N PHE A 372 -2.24 12.49 15.69
CA PHE A 372 -2.52 11.05 15.77
C PHE A 372 -3.39 10.66 16.98
N VAL A 373 -4.46 11.42 17.23
CA VAL A 373 -5.33 11.23 18.40
C VAL A 373 -6.08 9.90 18.39
N ASN A 374 -6.42 9.36 17.22
CA ASN A 374 -7.17 8.10 17.10
C ASN A 374 -6.29 6.86 16.84
N LEU A 375 -4.96 7.01 16.87
CA LEU A 375 -4.03 5.92 16.55
C LEU A 375 -4.14 4.81 17.59
N LYS A 376 -4.58 3.62 17.16
CA LYS A 376 -4.75 2.43 18.00
C LYS A 376 -3.58 1.46 17.90
N THR A 377 -2.99 1.34 16.71
CA THR A 377 -1.93 0.38 16.41
C THR A 377 -0.75 1.08 15.73
N LEU A 378 0.43 0.98 16.34
CA LEU A 378 1.69 1.40 15.75
C LEU A 378 2.65 0.20 15.69
N LYS A 379 3.08 -0.15 14.49
CA LYS A 379 4.03 -1.24 14.25
C LYS A 379 5.19 -0.74 13.41
N VAL A 380 6.41 -0.92 13.90
CA VAL A 380 7.64 -0.53 13.20
C VAL A 380 8.60 -1.71 13.21
N ARG A 381 8.97 -2.20 12.03
CA ARG A 381 9.79 -3.41 11.89
C ARG A 381 10.93 -3.26 10.91
N HIS A 382 12.09 -3.82 11.22
CA HIS A 382 13.21 -3.96 10.28
C HIS A 382 13.68 -2.64 9.62
N CYS A 383 13.57 -1.49 10.28
CA CYS A 383 14.10 -0.21 9.80
C CYS A 383 15.51 0.02 10.37
N ASN A 384 16.53 -0.04 9.51
CA ASN A 384 17.93 -0.13 9.95
C ASN A 384 18.56 1.21 10.35
N GLU A 385 18.29 2.31 9.64
CA GLU A 385 18.83 3.64 9.96
C GLU A 385 17.93 4.44 10.92
N MET A 386 16.84 3.85 11.38
CA MET A 386 15.92 4.52 12.29
C MET A 386 16.58 4.78 13.65
N GLU A 387 16.70 6.05 14.02
CA GLU A 387 17.32 6.48 15.28
C GLU A 387 16.29 6.77 16.37
N ASP A 388 15.16 7.37 15.98
CA ASP A 388 14.07 7.83 16.83
C ASP A 388 12.73 7.37 16.23
N ILE A 389 11.75 6.96 17.05
CA ILE A 389 10.37 6.78 16.50
C ILE A 389 9.73 8.15 16.29
N ILE A 390 9.93 9.06 17.25
CA ILE A 390 9.46 10.44 17.22
C ILE A 390 10.67 11.36 17.33
N GLU A 391 10.99 12.06 16.24
CA GLU A 391 12.04 13.05 16.21
C GLU A 391 11.60 14.35 16.92
N GLY A 392 12.37 14.78 17.92
CA GLY A 392 12.15 16.05 18.61
C GLY A 392 12.92 17.19 17.95
N ILE A 393 12.27 18.35 17.80
CA ILE A 393 12.93 19.56 17.26
C ILE A 393 13.81 20.15 18.37
N LEU A 394 15.13 19.99 18.25
CA LEU A 394 16.12 20.67 19.09
C LEU A 394 16.27 22.13 18.63
N GLY A 395 15.27 22.96 18.89
CA GLY A 395 15.34 24.38 18.54
C GLY A 395 14.07 25.17 18.86
N GLY A 396 14.24 26.26 19.64
CA GLY A 396 13.37 27.44 19.70
C GLY A 396 11.91 27.27 20.12
N GLU A 397 11.10 26.62 19.29
CA GLU A 397 9.63 26.70 19.35
C GLU A 397 9.01 25.74 20.37
N GLU A 398 9.61 24.58 20.64
CA GLU A 398 9.14 23.68 21.72
C GLU A 398 9.40 24.22 23.13
N ARG A 399 10.25 25.24 23.32
CA ARG A 399 10.44 25.85 24.65
C ARG A 399 9.20 26.62 25.13
N ILE A 400 8.30 27.01 24.22
CA ILE A 400 7.14 27.86 24.54
C ILE A 400 5.91 27.00 24.80
N ASN A 401 5.81 25.81 24.20
CA ASN A 401 4.62 24.98 24.28
C ASN A 401 4.87 23.70 25.10
N ASN A 402 4.81 23.85 26.43
CA ASN A 402 4.94 22.78 27.44
C ASN A 402 3.78 21.75 27.42
N SER A 403 3.11 21.53 26.28
CA SER A 403 2.04 20.54 26.19
C SER A 403 2.61 19.13 26.32
N ILE A 404 2.00 18.33 27.20
CA ILE A 404 2.27 16.89 27.33
C ILE A 404 1.91 16.23 25.99
N LYS A 405 2.81 15.38 25.48
CA LYS A 405 2.59 14.60 24.26
C LYS A 405 1.85 13.34 24.69
N VAL A 406 0.66 13.06 24.16
CA VAL A 406 -0.14 11.91 24.56
C VAL A 406 -0.58 11.17 23.31
N PHE A 407 -0.47 9.84 23.33
CA PHE A 407 -1.22 8.99 22.40
C PHE A 407 -2.47 8.48 23.11
N PRO A 408 -3.61 9.18 23.00
CA PRO A 408 -4.73 8.96 23.89
C PRO A 408 -5.51 7.69 23.57
N ASN A 409 -5.26 7.03 22.43
CA ASN A 409 -5.98 5.83 22.02
C ASN A 409 -5.06 4.66 21.62
N LEU A 410 -3.74 4.77 21.81
CA LEU A 410 -2.80 3.74 21.38
C LEU A 410 -2.91 2.51 22.29
N THR A 411 -3.27 1.38 21.69
CA THR A 411 -3.49 0.10 22.38
C THR A 411 -2.40 -0.92 22.09
N VAL A 412 -1.77 -0.84 20.92
CA VAL A 412 -0.74 -1.79 20.46
C VAL A 412 0.47 -1.02 19.94
N LEU A 413 1.62 -1.25 20.57
CA LEU A 413 2.92 -0.76 20.11
C LEU A 413 3.88 -1.93 19.90
N VAL A 414 4.34 -2.11 18.66
CA VAL A 414 5.28 -3.17 18.28
C VAL A 414 6.50 -2.56 17.60
N LEU A 415 7.68 -2.75 18.20
CA LEU A 415 8.99 -2.39 17.66
C LEU A 415 9.80 -3.67 17.47
N THR A 416 10.20 -4.00 16.24
CA THR A 416 10.93 -5.25 15.97
C THR A 416 12.11 -5.01 15.05
N HIS A 417 13.30 -5.46 15.44
CA HIS A 417 14.52 -5.41 14.64
C HIS A 417 14.87 -3.99 14.17
N LEU A 418 15.06 -3.07 15.13
CA LEU A 418 15.50 -1.70 14.88
C LEU A 418 16.91 -1.54 15.46
N PRO A 419 17.97 -1.88 14.70
CA PRO A 419 19.32 -1.98 15.23
C PRO A 419 19.89 -0.65 15.72
N ASN A 420 19.59 0.47 15.04
CA ASN A 420 20.09 1.80 15.39
C ASN A 420 19.12 2.64 16.23
N LEU A 421 17.98 2.08 16.65
CA LEU A 421 17.01 2.80 17.46
C LEU A 421 17.63 3.15 18.81
N LYS A 422 17.89 4.44 19.04
CA LYS A 422 18.49 4.96 20.26
C LYS A 422 17.42 5.20 21.33
N ARG A 423 16.25 5.72 20.91
CA ARG A 423 15.15 6.11 21.82
C ARG A 423 13.79 6.07 21.11
N PHE A 424 12.70 6.06 21.88
CA PHE A 424 11.36 6.20 21.30
C PHE A 424 11.06 7.66 20.96
N CYS A 425 11.40 8.59 21.86
CA CYS A 425 11.21 10.03 21.65
C CYS A 425 12.24 10.87 22.42
N CYS A 426 12.43 12.14 22.01
CA CYS A 426 13.21 13.13 22.76
C CYS A 426 12.40 14.42 22.99
N GLY A 427 12.68 15.12 24.09
CA GLY A 427 12.04 16.39 24.44
C GLY A 427 11.99 16.66 25.94
N ILE A 428 11.29 17.75 26.31
CA ILE A 428 11.10 18.18 27.71
C ILE A 428 10.05 17.32 28.41
N ASN A 429 8.99 16.94 27.68
CA ASN A 429 7.86 16.19 28.23
C ASN A 429 7.84 14.73 27.71
N PRO A 430 7.67 13.74 28.61
CA PRO A 430 7.49 12.36 28.20
C PRO A 430 6.18 12.18 27.44
N VAL A 431 6.15 11.17 26.57
CA VAL A 431 4.93 10.76 25.85
C VAL A 431 4.11 9.84 26.75
N GLU A 432 2.82 10.13 26.96
CA GLU A 432 1.95 9.28 27.77
C GLU A 432 1.15 8.28 26.92
N PHE A 433 0.94 7.09 27.49
CA PHE A 433 0.24 5.95 26.87
C PHE A 433 -0.91 5.43 27.75
N PRO A 434 -2.00 6.20 27.91
CA PRO A 434 -3.05 5.87 28.87
C PRO A 434 -3.77 4.54 28.59
N PHE A 435 -3.87 4.07 27.36
CA PHE A 435 -4.62 2.84 27.00
C PHE A 435 -3.76 1.74 26.38
N LEU A 436 -2.44 1.81 26.52
CA LEU A 436 -1.55 0.82 25.91
C LEU A 436 -1.73 -0.55 26.56
N GLY A 437 -2.35 -1.48 25.84
CA GLY A 437 -2.63 -2.85 26.29
C GLY A 437 -1.51 -3.83 25.93
N LYS A 438 -0.81 -3.60 24.81
CA LYS A 438 0.27 -4.46 24.34
C LYS A 438 1.51 -3.65 23.95
N LEU A 439 2.63 -3.95 24.61
CA LEU A 439 3.96 -3.43 24.27
C LEU A 439 4.91 -4.57 23.91
N GLU A 440 5.46 -4.51 22.69
CA GLU A 440 6.37 -5.53 22.17
C GLU A 440 7.63 -4.88 21.60
N ILE A 441 8.79 -5.13 22.20
CA ILE A 441 10.10 -4.64 21.73
C ILE A 441 10.98 -5.85 21.49
N ARG A 442 11.39 -6.06 20.23
CA ARG A 442 12.24 -7.19 19.84
C ARG A 442 13.46 -6.69 19.06
N LYS A 443 14.63 -7.25 19.33
CA LYS A 443 15.86 -7.07 18.55
C LYS A 443 16.29 -5.60 18.33
N CYS A 444 15.96 -4.68 19.25
CA CYS A 444 16.43 -3.29 19.25
C CYS A 444 17.67 -3.15 20.14
N ARG A 445 18.86 -3.13 19.54
CA ARG A 445 20.13 -3.35 20.28
C ARG A 445 20.68 -2.11 20.97
N VAL A 446 20.46 -0.93 20.40
CA VAL A 446 21.02 0.35 20.90
C VAL A 446 20.01 1.11 21.79
N LEU A 447 18.78 0.60 21.91
CA LEU A 447 17.73 1.26 22.68
C LEU A 447 18.10 1.30 24.16
N SER A 448 18.49 2.47 24.64
CA SER A 448 18.96 2.70 26.02
C SER A 448 17.88 3.34 26.91
N ALA A 449 16.97 4.13 26.34
CA ALA A 449 15.85 4.73 27.05
C ALA A 449 14.66 4.96 26.13
N PHE A 450 13.44 4.86 26.68
CA PHE A 450 12.22 5.20 25.95
C PHE A 450 12.08 6.72 25.74
N HIS A 451 12.50 7.52 26.73
CA HIS A 451 12.53 8.98 26.66
C HIS A 451 13.81 9.50 27.30
N PHE A 452 14.41 10.53 26.70
CA PHE A 452 15.54 11.25 27.27
C PHE A 452 15.16 12.70 27.52
N ASP A 453 15.30 13.16 28.78
CA ASP A 453 15.00 14.52 29.19
C ASP A 453 16.11 15.47 28.72
N THR A 454 15.83 16.24 27.67
CA THR A 454 16.78 17.19 27.10
C THR A 454 16.95 18.46 27.94
N ALA A 455 16.11 18.69 28.97
CA ALA A 455 16.27 19.83 29.87
C ALA A 455 17.59 19.77 30.68
N SER A 456 18.20 18.59 30.76
CA SER A 456 19.46 18.36 31.46
C SER A 456 20.71 18.73 30.64
N ILE A 457 20.57 19.02 29.34
CA ILE A 457 21.70 19.29 28.44
C ILE A 457 21.57 20.72 27.92
N GLY A 458 22.32 21.65 28.53
CA GLY A 458 22.45 23.00 28.01
C GLY A 458 23.08 22.99 26.62
N ASN A 459 22.31 23.39 25.60
CA ASN A 459 22.65 23.93 24.27
C ASN A 459 24.01 23.61 23.58
N ASN A 460 24.69 22.48 23.82
CA ASN A 460 25.86 22.08 23.05
C ASN A 460 25.74 20.63 22.58
N ILE A 461 25.66 20.48 21.26
CA ILE A 461 25.66 19.21 20.54
C ILE A 461 27.09 18.70 20.52
N SER A 462 27.44 17.94 21.54
CA SER A 462 28.43 16.87 21.48
C SER A 462 28.01 15.85 22.55
N LEU A 463 27.99 14.57 22.19
CA LEU A 463 27.83 13.48 23.14
C LEU A 463 29.05 13.50 24.08
N ASP A 464 28.99 14.32 25.14
CA ASP A 464 29.96 14.26 26.21
C ASP A 464 29.77 12.92 26.93
N PRO A 465 30.76 12.00 26.92
CA PRO A 465 30.71 10.73 27.65
C PRO A 465 30.59 10.91 29.18
N SER A 466 30.62 12.15 29.67
CA SER A 466 30.41 12.53 31.07
C SER A 466 28.93 12.60 31.50
N ILE A 467 27.96 12.50 30.58
CA ILE A 467 26.52 12.57 30.89
C ILE A 467 26.08 11.23 31.54
N PRO A 468 25.38 11.24 32.69
CA PRO A 468 24.92 10.00 33.33
C PRO A 468 23.98 9.24 32.40
N GLN A 469 24.40 8.03 32.01
CA GLN A 469 23.58 7.14 31.20
C GLN A 469 22.27 6.76 31.93
N PRO A 470 21.16 6.57 31.20
CA PRO A 470 19.89 6.18 31.80
C PRO A 470 20.00 4.79 32.47
N GLN A 471 19.65 4.73 33.76
CA GLN A 471 19.69 3.48 34.54
C GLN A 471 18.49 2.56 34.27
N TYR A 472 17.41 3.09 33.67
CA TYR A 472 16.14 2.40 33.44
C TYR A 472 15.67 2.56 32.00
N LEU A 473 15.10 1.52 31.41
CA LEU A 473 14.48 1.59 30.08
C LEU A 473 13.28 2.54 30.08
N PHE A 474 12.41 2.43 31.09
CA PHE A 474 11.30 3.35 31.33
C PHE A 474 11.59 4.20 32.57
N SER A 475 11.44 5.52 32.48
CA SER A 475 11.63 6.41 33.63
C SER A 475 10.42 6.39 34.59
N ALA A 476 10.59 6.92 35.80
CA ALA A 476 9.53 6.99 36.81
C ALA A 476 8.32 7.83 36.36
N LYS A 477 8.50 8.69 35.34
CA LYS A 477 7.43 9.50 34.75
C LYS A 477 6.48 8.67 33.87
N PHE A 478 6.87 7.46 33.44
CA PHE A 478 5.99 6.59 32.66
C PHE A 478 5.07 5.78 33.56
N THR A 479 3.78 5.83 33.24
CA THR A 479 2.77 4.93 33.81
C THR A 479 2.14 4.12 32.68
N PHE A 480 1.88 2.84 32.97
CA PHE A 480 1.28 1.89 32.02
C PHE A 480 0.01 1.30 32.63
N PRO A 481 -1.04 2.12 32.84
CA PRO A 481 -2.18 1.72 33.65
C PRO A 481 -2.97 0.56 33.05
N ASN A 482 -3.02 0.42 31.72
CA ASN A 482 -3.81 -0.60 31.03
C ASN A 482 -2.97 -1.71 30.36
N LEU A 483 -1.68 -1.82 30.69
CA LEU A 483 -0.79 -2.76 30.02
C LEU A 483 -1.05 -4.20 30.48
N HIS A 484 -1.54 -5.04 29.55
CA HIS A 484 -1.83 -6.45 29.78
C HIS A 484 -0.73 -7.38 29.28
N GLN A 485 -0.02 -6.99 28.21
CA GLN A 485 1.06 -7.78 27.63
C GLN A 485 2.33 -6.95 27.46
N LEU A 486 3.41 -7.41 28.08
CA LEU A 486 4.76 -6.88 27.91
C LEU A 486 5.68 -7.96 27.35
N THR A 487 6.23 -7.73 26.17
CA THR A 487 7.17 -8.65 25.50
C THR A 487 8.45 -7.91 25.15
N LEU A 488 9.56 -8.35 25.72
CA LEU A 488 10.87 -7.74 25.54
C LEU A 488 11.86 -8.82 25.13
N ARG A 489 12.38 -8.75 23.91
CA ARG A 489 13.29 -9.75 23.35
C ARG A 489 14.55 -9.11 22.79
N TRP A 490 15.65 -9.13 23.51
CA TRP A 490 16.92 -8.55 23.08
C TRP A 490 17.84 -9.58 22.43
N ASN A 491 18.69 -9.12 21.52
CA ASN A 491 19.76 -9.92 20.92
C ASN A 491 21.09 -9.69 21.66
N VAL A 492 22.09 -10.53 21.36
CA VAL A 492 23.50 -10.38 21.76
C VAL A 492 24.02 -8.98 21.42
N GLY A 493 24.62 -8.28 22.40
CA GLY A 493 25.36 -7.02 22.20
C GLY A 493 24.88 -5.79 22.98
N VAL A 494 23.78 -5.85 23.72
CA VAL A 494 23.37 -4.76 24.63
C VAL A 494 24.31 -4.79 25.84
N LYS A 495 25.15 -3.76 26.02
CA LYS A 495 26.17 -3.75 27.08
C LYS A 495 25.66 -3.27 28.44
N GLU A 496 24.60 -2.47 28.50
CA GLU A 496 24.26 -1.68 29.70
C GLU A 496 22.74 -1.42 29.84
N ILE A 497 21.91 -2.44 30.10
CA ILE A 497 20.56 -2.23 30.66
C ILE A 497 20.54 -2.80 32.07
N TRP A 498 20.59 -1.91 33.07
CA TRP A 498 20.72 -2.32 34.45
C TRP A 498 19.36 -2.64 35.11
N ARG A 499 18.25 -1.99 34.68
CA ARG A 499 16.88 -2.22 35.20
C ARG A 499 15.78 -1.88 34.19
N LEU A 500 14.65 -2.58 34.26
CA LEU A 500 13.49 -2.33 33.39
C LEU A 500 12.73 -1.05 33.77
N VAL A 501 12.37 -0.93 35.04
CA VAL A 501 11.58 0.17 35.62
C VAL A 501 12.10 0.53 37.02
N PRO A 502 11.90 1.78 37.48
CA PRO A 502 12.11 2.18 38.87
C PRO A 502 11.15 1.48 39.83
N SER A 503 11.48 1.51 41.12
CA SER A 503 10.64 0.96 42.20
C SER A 503 9.28 1.65 42.34
N SER A 504 9.14 2.88 41.85
CA SER A 504 7.88 3.63 41.84
C SER A 504 6.89 3.18 40.75
N THR A 505 7.32 2.35 39.80
CA THR A 505 6.47 1.93 38.66
C THR A 505 5.69 0.68 38.99
N SER A 506 4.39 0.71 38.65
CA SER A 506 3.41 -0.33 38.95
C SER A 506 2.78 -0.90 37.67
N PHE A 507 2.63 -2.22 37.60
CA PHE A 507 2.06 -2.98 36.48
C PHE A 507 0.80 -3.76 36.92
N GLN A 508 -0.19 -3.05 37.46
CA GLN A 508 -1.36 -3.66 38.11
C GLN A 508 -2.17 -4.58 37.20
N ASN A 509 -2.27 -4.25 35.91
CA ASN A 509 -3.09 -4.96 34.93
C ASN A 509 -2.32 -5.95 34.05
N LEU A 510 -1.05 -6.22 34.35
CA LEU A 510 -0.21 -7.07 33.52
C LEU A 510 -0.58 -8.55 33.68
N VAL A 511 -0.94 -9.19 32.56
CA VAL A 511 -1.36 -10.60 32.48
C VAL A 511 -0.22 -11.47 31.96
N ALA A 512 0.59 -10.96 31.02
CA ALA A 512 1.69 -11.70 30.41
C ALA A 512 2.99 -10.87 30.38
N LEU A 513 4.04 -11.43 31.00
CA LEU A 513 5.41 -10.93 30.94
C LEU A 513 6.30 -11.93 30.20
N GLU A 514 6.83 -11.53 29.04
CA GLU A 514 7.82 -12.31 28.29
C GLU A 514 9.11 -11.52 28.17
N VAL A 515 10.20 -12.09 28.69
CA VAL A 515 11.55 -11.54 28.63
C VAL A 515 12.48 -12.56 27.98
N GLU A 516 13.18 -12.14 26.93
CA GLU A 516 14.22 -12.92 26.28
C GLU A 516 15.43 -12.00 26.06
N GLY A 517 16.65 -12.38 26.40
CA GLY A 517 17.79 -11.47 26.20
C GLY A 517 19.10 -12.11 26.60
N TYR A 518 20.23 -11.73 25.98
CA TYR A 518 21.48 -12.48 26.10
C TYR A 518 22.53 -11.88 27.04
N HIS A 519 22.53 -10.57 27.34
CA HIS A 519 23.56 -9.93 28.20
C HIS A 519 23.02 -8.71 28.98
N GLY A 520 23.69 -8.38 30.10
CA GLY A 520 23.58 -7.08 30.79
C GLY A 520 22.47 -6.94 31.84
N ILE A 521 21.39 -7.72 31.77
CA ILE A 521 20.31 -7.68 32.76
C ILE A 521 20.67 -8.58 33.94
N ILE A 522 20.94 -7.97 35.11
CA ILE A 522 21.19 -8.70 36.36
C ILE A 522 19.86 -8.96 37.10
N LYS A 523 18.90 -8.02 36.98
CA LYS A 523 17.60 -8.01 37.67
C LYS A 523 16.49 -7.57 36.74
N ILE A 524 15.37 -8.30 36.68
CA ILE A 524 14.25 -7.99 35.76
C ILE A 524 13.31 -6.95 36.36
N ILE A 525 12.81 -7.19 37.57
CA ILE A 525 11.87 -6.30 38.28
C ILE A 525 12.30 -6.06 39.72
N THR A 526 11.86 -4.92 40.27
CA THR A 526 12.06 -4.62 41.70
C THR A 526 11.02 -5.32 42.57
N HIS A 527 11.28 -5.45 43.87
CA HIS A 527 10.32 -6.00 44.83
C HIS A 527 8.96 -5.27 44.81
N SER A 528 8.97 -3.94 44.77
CA SER A 528 7.75 -3.13 44.69
C SER A 528 7.00 -3.32 43.37
N THR A 529 7.71 -3.45 42.25
CA THR A 529 7.09 -3.79 40.96
C THR A 529 6.46 -5.18 41.00
N ALA A 530 7.14 -6.17 41.59
CA ALA A 530 6.61 -7.52 41.75
C ALA A 530 5.32 -7.57 42.58
N LYS A 531 5.22 -6.77 43.66
CA LYS A 531 3.97 -6.63 44.46
C LYS A 531 2.79 -6.16 43.61
N SER A 532 3.02 -5.37 42.56
CA SER A 532 1.94 -4.89 41.69
C SER A 532 1.42 -5.92 40.68
N LEU A 533 2.14 -7.03 40.43
CA LEU A 533 1.82 -8.03 39.40
C LEU A 533 0.75 -9.04 39.85
N VAL A 534 -0.35 -8.55 40.41
CA VAL A 534 -1.42 -9.36 41.03
C VAL A 534 -2.26 -10.15 40.01
N HIS A 535 -2.33 -9.68 38.77
CA HIS A 535 -3.08 -10.30 37.66
C HIS A 535 -2.20 -11.12 36.71
N LEU A 536 -0.92 -11.33 37.05
CA LEU A 536 0.03 -12.01 36.17
C LEU A 536 -0.32 -13.49 36.04
N GLU A 537 -0.71 -13.92 34.84
CA GLU A 537 -1.02 -15.32 34.53
C GLU A 537 0.15 -16.06 33.88
N LYS A 538 1.04 -15.33 33.19
CA LYS A 538 2.11 -15.91 32.40
C LYS A 538 3.41 -15.13 32.56
N MET A 539 4.45 -15.82 33.01
CA MET A 539 5.83 -15.33 33.07
C MET A 539 6.74 -16.25 32.26
N ARG A 540 7.39 -15.71 31.22
CA ARG A 540 8.40 -16.43 30.44
C ARG A 540 9.71 -15.65 30.45
N ILE A 541 10.78 -16.27 30.89
CA ILE A 541 12.13 -15.69 30.95
C ILE A 541 13.08 -16.68 30.28
N GLU A 542 13.67 -16.27 29.16
CA GLU A 542 14.46 -17.17 28.31
C GLU A 542 15.81 -16.54 27.91
N ASN A 543 16.86 -17.37 27.82
CA ASN A 543 18.17 -17.04 27.24
C ASN A 543 19.01 -15.96 27.97
N CYS A 544 18.65 -15.56 29.20
CA CYS A 544 19.37 -14.56 29.99
C CYS A 544 20.59 -15.10 30.75
N GLN A 545 21.79 -14.71 30.28
CA GLN A 545 23.06 -15.25 30.78
C GLN A 545 23.54 -14.64 32.12
N GLU A 546 23.13 -13.41 32.42
CA GLU A 546 23.64 -12.61 33.56
C GLU A 546 22.63 -12.42 34.69
N ILE A 547 21.43 -12.99 34.60
CA ILE A 547 20.41 -12.84 35.64
C ILE A 547 20.80 -13.69 36.85
N GLU A 548 21.02 -13.03 37.98
CA GLU A 548 21.23 -13.66 39.29
C GLU A 548 19.90 -13.77 40.06
N GLU A 549 19.04 -12.75 39.93
CA GLU A 549 17.74 -12.64 40.61
C GLU A 549 16.66 -12.13 39.65
N ILE A 550 15.49 -12.78 39.62
CA ILE A 550 14.35 -12.30 38.81
C ILE A 550 13.71 -11.07 39.47
N VAL A 551 13.49 -11.15 40.80
CA VAL A 551 12.98 -10.05 41.62
C VAL A 551 14.08 -9.56 42.56
N GLY A 552 14.49 -8.30 42.42
CA GLY A 552 15.61 -7.75 43.16
C GLY A 552 15.27 -6.56 44.06
N GLY A 553 15.98 -6.47 45.19
CA GLY A 553 15.92 -5.34 46.13
C GLY A 553 14.74 -5.41 47.09
N GLY A 554 14.93 -6.13 48.20
CA GLY A 554 14.07 -6.03 49.37
C GLY A 554 14.78 -5.20 50.43
N ASP A 555 14.57 -3.89 50.39
CA ASP A 555 14.84 -3.03 51.54
C ASP A 555 13.50 -2.92 52.29
N ASP A 556 13.45 -3.53 53.48
CA ASP A 556 12.60 -3.17 54.62
C ASP A 556 11.10 -3.58 54.69
N ASP A 557 10.56 -4.45 53.81
CA ASP A 557 9.20 -4.98 54.00
C ASP A 557 9.17 -6.51 54.12
N ASP A 558 8.71 -7.02 55.27
CA ASP A 558 8.41 -8.43 55.60
C ASP A 558 7.28 -9.06 54.74
N ASP A 559 6.78 -8.34 53.75
CA ASP A 559 5.68 -8.77 52.89
C ASP A 559 6.16 -9.79 51.85
N LYS A 560 5.67 -11.02 51.97
CA LYS A 560 5.89 -12.08 50.98
C LYS A 560 5.39 -11.67 49.59
N ILE A 561 6.25 -11.79 48.58
CA ILE A 561 5.84 -11.70 47.17
C ILE A 561 5.01 -12.93 46.81
N ILE A 562 3.79 -12.72 46.28
CA ILE A 562 2.89 -13.78 45.83
C ILE A 562 2.34 -13.40 44.45
N PHE A 563 2.37 -14.33 43.50
CA PHE A 563 1.72 -14.20 42.19
C PHE A 563 0.47 -15.10 42.15
N PRO A 564 -0.69 -14.62 42.64
CA PRO A 564 -1.84 -15.49 42.92
C PRO A 564 -2.49 -16.08 41.65
N GLN A 565 -2.31 -15.43 40.50
CA GLN A 565 -2.92 -15.84 39.23
C GLN A 565 -1.95 -16.55 38.28
N LEU A 566 -0.69 -16.78 38.69
CA LEU A 566 0.35 -17.30 37.79
C LEU A 566 0.07 -18.77 37.41
N LYS A 567 -0.27 -19.00 36.14
CA LYS A 567 -0.56 -20.31 35.56
C LYS A 567 0.62 -20.89 34.78
N ILE A 568 1.41 -20.03 34.15
CA ILE A 568 2.52 -20.43 33.26
C ILE A 568 3.79 -19.72 33.72
N LEU A 569 4.72 -20.48 34.29
CA LEU A 569 6.10 -20.05 34.54
C LEU A 569 7.04 -20.85 33.63
N LYS A 570 7.75 -20.17 32.73
CA LYS A 570 8.78 -20.79 31.89
C LYS A 570 10.10 -20.08 32.10
N LEU A 571 11.08 -20.81 32.62
CA LEU A 571 12.46 -20.36 32.79
C LEU A 571 13.34 -21.26 31.92
N GLN A 572 14.08 -20.68 30.97
CA GLN A 572 14.90 -21.46 30.04
C GLN A 572 16.25 -20.77 29.80
N SER A 573 17.35 -21.54 29.83
CA SER A 573 18.70 -21.03 29.51
C SER A 573 19.15 -19.85 30.39
N LEU A 574 19.05 -19.98 31.72
CA LEU A 574 19.43 -18.99 32.75
C LEU A 574 20.58 -19.51 33.64
N PRO A 575 21.85 -19.50 33.18
CA PRO A 575 22.94 -20.21 33.84
C PRO A 575 23.41 -19.61 35.18
N LYS A 576 23.23 -18.31 35.42
CA LYS A 576 23.65 -17.60 36.65
C LYS A 576 22.51 -17.39 37.66
N LEU A 577 21.31 -17.90 37.38
CA LEU A 577 20.15 -17.67 38.24
C LEU A 577 20.32 -18.41 39.57
N GLU A 578 20.54 -17.66 40.65
CA GLU A 578 20.71 -18.21 41.99
C GLU A 578 19.38 -18.31 42.74
N SER A 579 18.50 -17.31 42.57
CA SER A 579 17.21 -17.28 43.25
C SER A 579 16.13 -16.55 42.45
N PHE A 580 14.87 -16.91 42.69
CA PHE A 580 13.73 -16.18 42.11
C PHE A 580 13.55 -14.81 42.79
N SER A 581 13.74 -14.76 44.10
CA SER A 581 13.73 -13.55 44.93
C SER A 581 14.60 -13.79 46.18
N SER A 582 15.53 -12.89 46.50
CA SER A 582 16.30 -12.97 47.75
C SER A 582 15.57 -12.23 48.88
N SER A 583 14.94 -12.98 49.79
CA SER A 583 14.61 -12.45 51.11
C SER A 583 15.90 -12.44 51.93
N ARG A 584 16.46 -11.27 52.22
CA ARG A 584 17.56 -11.18 53.20
C ARG A 584 16.99 -11.46 54.60
N HIS A 585 16.85 -12.74 54.95
CA HIS A 585 16.74 -13.14 56.34
C HIS A 585 18.13 -12.98 56.96
N TYR A 586 18.39 -11.83 57.57
CA TYR A 586 19.37 -11.75 58.66
C TYR A 586 18.62 -11.94 59.97
N ASN A 587 18.98 -12.96 60.75
CA ASN A 587 18.97 -12.93 62.22
C ASN A 587 19.45 -14.26 62.82
N PRO A 588 20.17 -14.24 63.94
CA PRO A 588 21.30 -13.38 64.34
C PRO A 588 22.64 -14.15 64.37
#